data_AF-A0A8U0A1R5-F1
#
_entry.id   AF-A0A8U0A1R5-F1
#
_cell.length_a   1.000
_cell.length_b   1.000
_cell.length_c   1.000
_cell.angle_alpha   90.00
_cell.angle_beta   90.00
_cell.angle_gamma   90.00
#
_symmetry.space_group_name_H-M   'P 1'
#
loop_
_entity.id
_entity.type
_entity.pdbx_description
1 polymer ?
#
loop_
_entity_poly.entity_id
_entity_poly.type
_entity_poly.pdbx_seq_one_letter_code
_entity_poly.pdbx_strand_id
1 'polypeptide(L)' 'MVGPSSSDRNRFEWIRPAIVVLVGASSGLITLVGDATITETALVVLAGLLLGGLLAKIVVPDGRRRSR' A
#
# COMPACT_ATOMS: atom_id res chain seq x y z
N MET A 1 6.19 -17.50 23.09
CA MET A 1 5.83 -17.63 21.66
C MET A 1 7.11 -17.47 20.86
N VAL A 2 7.51 -18.47 20.08
CA VAL A 2 8.67 -18.37 19.19
C VAL A 2 8.36 -17.36 18.09
N GLY A 3 9.19 -16.32 17.97
CA GLY A 3 9.02 -15.30 16.92
C GLY A 3 9.37 -15.88 15.55
N PRO A 4 8.68 -15.47 14.48
CA PRO A 4 8.94 -15.98 13.14
C PRO A 4 10.43 -15.86 12.79
N SER A 5 10.97 -16.94 12.25
CA SER A 5 12.32 -17.03 11.71
C SER A 5 12.60 -15.85 10.77
N SER A 6 13.83 -15.31 10.79
CA SER A 6 14.25 -14.23 9.89
C SER A 6 13.96 -14.52 8.40
N SER A 7 13.89 -15.80 8.03
CA SER A 7 13.54 -16.27 6.68
C SER A 7 12.07 -16.03 6.29
N ASP A 8 11.14 -16.04 7.25
CA ASP A 8 9.72 -15.77 6.98
C ASP A 8 9.41 -14.28 6.82
N ARG A 9 10.27 -13.42 7.37
CA ARG A 9 10.09 -11.97 7.33
C ARG A 9 10.18 -11.41 5.91
N ASN A 10 11.00 -12.04 5.05
CA ASN A 10 11.22 -11.61 3.67
C ASN A 10 10.11 -12.06 2.70
N ARG A 11 9.35 -13.12 3.04
CA ARG A 11 8.29 -13.67 2.18
C ARG A 11 7.09 -12.74 2.04
N PHE A 12 6.91 -11.83 2.99
CA PHE A 12 5.73 -10.96 3.07
C PHE A 12 6.04 -9.48 2.77
N GLU A 13 7.26 -9.15 2.35
CA GLU A 13 7.64 -7.77 2.01
C GLU A 13 6.83 -7.23 0.82
N TRP A 14 6.41 -8.10 -0.09
CA TRP A 14 5.55 -7.77 -1.23
C TRP A 14 4.07 -7.53 -0.88
N ILE A 15 3.61 -7.96 0.29
CA ILE A 15 2.21 -7.76 0.69
C ILE A 15 1.91 -6.28 0.92
N ARG A 16 2.89 -5.52 1.43
CA ARG A 16 2.77 -4.07 1.64
C ARG A 16 2.44 -3.30 0.37
N PRO A 17 3.28 -3.34 -0.69
CA PRO A 17 2.95 -2.66 -1.93
C PRO A 17 1.70 -3.25 -2.57
N ALA A 18 1.45 -4.55 -2.46
CA ALA A 18 0.24 -5.17 -3.00
C ALA A 18 -1.05 -4.60 -2.37
N ILE A 19 -1.10 -4.40 -1.05
CA ILE A 19 -2.26 -3.79 -0.37
C ILE A 19 -2.45 -2.34 -0.83
N VAL A 20 -1.37 -1.55 -0.89
CA VAL A 20 -1.44 -0.14 -1.33
C VAL A 20 -1.96 -0.04 -2.76
N VAL A 21 -1.45 -0.88 -3.66
CA VAL A 21 -1.90 -0.95 -5.06
C VAL A 21 -3.35 -1.40 -5.14
N LEU A 22 -3.75 -2.42 -4.37
CA LEU A 22 -5.12 -2.91 -4.35
C LEU A 22 -6.10 -1.83 -3.89
N VAL A 23 -5.79 -1.13 -2.80
CA VAL A 23 -6.62 -0.03 -2.28
C VAL A 23 -6.72 1.11 -3.29
N GLY A 24 -5.59 1.52 -3.89
CA GLY A 24 -5.58 2.54 -4.93
C GLY A 24 -6.44 2.15 -6.14
N ALA A 25 -6.28 0.92 -6.64
CA ALA A 25 -7.06 0.40 -7.75
C ALA A 25 -8.56 0.32 -7.43
N SER A 26 -8.93 -0.14 -6.23
CA SER A 26 -10.34 -0.18 -5.79
C SER A 26 -10.96 1.22 -5.72
N SER A 27 -10.23 2.22 -5.19
CA SER A 27 -10.73 3.60 -5.14
C SER A 27 -10.99 4.20 -6.52
N GLY A 28 -10.12 3.90 -7.50
CA GLY A 28 -10.32 4.29 -8.90
C GLY A 28 -11.53 3.61 -9.52
N LEU A 29 -11.67 2.30 -9.33
CA LEU A 29 -12.81 1.56 -9.85
C LEU A 29 -14.14 2.09 -9.31
N ILE A 30 -14.21 2.41 -8.01
CA ILE A 30 -15.40 3.00 -7.38
C ILE A 30 -15.72 4.37 -7.99
N THR A 31 -14.70 5.16 -8.32
CA THR A 31 -14.87 6.48 -8.95
C THR A 31 -15.44 6.36 -10.36
N LEU A 32 -15.00 5.33 -11.11
CA LEU A 32 -15.47 5.05 -12.47
C LEU A 32 -16.95 4.65 -12.50
N VAL A 33 -17.45 3.99 -11.44
CA VAL A 33 -18.88 3.66 -11.27
C VAL A 33 -19.73 4.93 -11.11
N GLY A 34 -19.15 6.05 -10.66
CA GLY A 34 -19.82 7.34 -10.51
C GLY A 34 -19.97 8.16 -11.79
N ASP A 35 -19.70 7.60 -12.98
CA ASP A 35 -19.66 8.31 -14.27
C ASP A 35 -18.59 9.43 -14.31
N ALA A 36 -17.53 9.26 -13.54
CA ALA A 36 -16.42 10.20 -13.51
C ALA A 36 -15.59 10.11 -14.80
N THR A 37 -15.06 11.24 -15.23
CA THR A 37 -14.17 11.30 -16.39
C THR A 37 -12.89 10.48 -16.15
N ILE A 38 -12.26 10.01 -17.22
CA ILE A 38 -10.99 9.25 -17.16
C ILE A 38 -9.92 10.03 -16.37
N THR A 39 -9.90 11.36 -16.53
CA THR A 39 -8.98 12.26 -15.83
C THR A 39 -9.24 12.29 -14.32
N GLU A 40 -10.50 12.36 -13.90
CA GLU A 40 -10.88 12.31 -12.47
C GLU A 40 -10.52 10.96 -11.85
N THR A 41 -10.81 9.87 -12.57
CA THR A 41 -10.46 8.52 -12.10
C THR A 41 -8.95 8.37 -11.93
N ALA A 42 -8.15 8.84 -12.88
CA ALA A 42 -6.70 8.82 -12.79
C ALA A 42 -6.19 9.64 -11.58
N LEU A 43 -6.78 10.81 -11.32
CA LEU A 43 -6.44 11.63 -10.16
C LEU A 43 -6.79 10.94 -8.84
N VAL A 44 -7.96 10.28 -8.75
CA VAL A 44 -8.37 9.57 -7.53
C VAL A 44 -7.49 8.36 -7.28
N VAL A 45 -7.16 7.57 -8.31
CA VAL A 45 -6.21 6.46 -8.19
C VAL A 45 -4.87 6.99 -7.67
N LEU A 46 -4.36 8.06 -8.27
CA LEU A 46 -3.05 8.63 -7.92
C LEU A 46 -3.05 9.20 -6.49
N ALA A 47 -4.11 9.89 -6.09
CA ALA A 47 -4.29 10.38 -4.73
C ALA A 47 -4.38 9.23 -3.71
N GLY A 48 -5.14 8.17 -4.03
CA GLY A 48 -5.27 6.97 -3.19
C GLY A 48 -3.94 6.23 -3.04
N LEU A 49 -3.15 6.11 -4.12
CA LEU A 49 -1.83 5.50 -4.12
C LEU A 49 -0.81 6.32 -3.32
N LEU A 50 -0.80 7.64 -3.50
CA LEU A 50 0.07 8.54 -2.74
C LEU A 50 -0.26 8.51 -1.25
N LEU A 51 -1.54 8.62 -0.90
CA LEU A 51 -1.97 8.61 0.50
C LEU A 51 -1.73 7.24 1.14
N GLY A 52 -2.08 6.15 0.44
CA GLY A 52 -1.86 4.78 0.90
C GLY A 52 -0.37 4.46 1.07
N GLY A 53 0.47 4.89 0.11
CA GLY A 53 1.93 4.73 0.19
C GLY A 53 2.55 5.56 1.32
N LEU A 54 2.09 6.80 1.51
CA LEU A 54 2.53 7.67 2.59
C LEU A 54 2.14 7.10 3.97
N LEU A 55 0.90 6.65 4.12
CA LEU A 55 0.43 5.98 5.33
C LEU A 55 1.20 4.68 5.58
N ALA A 56 1.44 3.88 4.54
CA ALA A 56 2.25 2.66 4.68
C ALA A 56 3.67 2.97 5.16
N LYS A 57 4.26 4.09 4.73
CA LYS A 57 5.58 4.54 5.18
C LYS A 57 5.58 5.05 6.63
N ILE A 58 4.52 5.75 7.06
CA ILE A 58 4.41 6.31 8.40
C ILE A 58 4.02 5.25 9.43
N VAL A 59 3.00 4.44 9.13
CA VAL A 59 2.36 3.52 10.08
C VAL A 59 3.23 2.31 10.36
N VAL A 60 4.02 1.86 9.39
CA VAL A 60 4.91 0.73 9.60
C VAL A 60 6.34 1.24 9.55
N PRO A 61 7.01 1.36 10.71
CA PRO A 61 8.41 1.70 10.74
C PRO A 61 9.20 0.62 10.00
N ASP A 62 10.12 1.04 9.14
CA ASP A 62 11.11 0.15 8.55
C ASP A 62 11.74 -0.68 9.68
N GLY A 63 11.71 -2.00 9.52
CA GLY A 63 12.30 -2.94 10.47
C GLY A 63 13.82 -2.84 10.61
N ARG A 64 14.44 -1.67 10.42
CA ARG A 64 15.82 -1.39 10.82
C ARG A 64 15.91 -1.23 12.33
N ARG A 65 15.73 -2.31 13.08
CA ARG A 65 16.37 -2.42 14.40
C ARG A 65 17.80 -2.92 14.21
N ARG A 66 18.72 -1.95 14.26
CA ARG A 66 20.05 -1.98 14.88
C ARG A 66 20.97 -3.17 14.58
N SER A 67 22.03 -2.86 13.83
CA SER A 67 23.37 -3.34 14.15
C SER A 67 23.75 -2.94 15.59
N ARG A 68 24.12 -3.92 16.41
CA ARG A 68 25.23 -3.87 17.35
C ARG A 68 25.60 -5.28 17.77
#